data_AF-A0A2M8PXF0-F1
#
_entry.id   AF-A0A2M8PXF0-F1
#
_cell.length_a   1.000
_cell.length_b   1.000
_cell.length_c   1.000
_cell.angle_alpha   90.00
_cell.angle_beta   90.00
_cell.angle_gamma   90.00
#
_symmetry.space_group_name_H-M   'P 1'
#
loop_
_entity.id
_entity.type
_entity.pdbx_description
1 polymer ?
#
loop_
_entity_poly.entity_id
_entity_poly.type
_entity_poly.pdbx_seq_one_letter_code
_entity_poly.pdbx_strand_id
1 'polypeptide(L)'
;MRNYQILDVAVVDQDNVLILSNSEENPEHPLLAMSREGSFISLSASFGPLEVALRLRADDLLRRIERLHPVAGLATTRQVGTANSFIAIGITSDNRLVLRPTIVADASGKLTFNLVTTQKVYNDIVDWLNNPEA
;
A
#
# COMPACT_ATOMS: atom_id res chain seq x y z
N MET A 1 14.48 -7.66 -12.68
CA MET A 1 14.49 -6.61 -11.63
C MET A 1 13.09 -5.99 -11.60
N ARG A 2 12.51 -5.70 -10.43
CA ARG A 2 11.17 -5.06 -10.36
C ARG A 2 11.35 -3.54 -10.31
N ASN A 3 10.55 -2.79 -11.07
CA ASN A 3 10.55 -1.33 -11.01
C ASN A 3 9.53 -0.88 -9.96
N TYR A 4 9.98 -0.12 -8.97
CA TYR A 4 9.14 0.42 -7.91
C TYR A 4 8.87 1.89 -8.15
N GLN A 5 7.62 2.29 -7.99
CA GLN A 5 7.22 3.68 -7.96
C GLN A 5 7.28 4.19 -6.53
N ILE A 6 7.95 5.33 -6.32
CA ILE A 6 8.11 5.92 -5.00
C ILE A 6 6.86 6.73 -4.64
N LEU A 7 6.36 6.56 -3.42
CA LEU A 7 5.34 7.40 -2.80
C LEU A 7 6.01 8.21 -1.68
N ASP A 8 6.19 9.50 -1.91
CA ASP A 8 6.90 10.43 -1.02
C ASP A 8 6.01 11.53 -0.45
N VAL A 9 4.76 11.61 -0.90
CA VAL A 9 3.72 12.50 -0.39
C VAL A 9 2.63 11.67 0.29
N ALA A 10 2.20 12.11 1.46
CA ALA A 10 1.03 11.62 2.18
C ALA A 10 0.17 12.81 2.60
N VAL A 11 -1.11 12.77 2.27
CA VAL A 11 -2.10 13.80 2.60
C VAL A 11 -3.37 13.11 3.10
N VAL A 12 -3.93 13.59 4.20
CA VAL A 12 -5.26 13.19 4.66
C VAL A 12 -6.24 14.27 4.20
N ASP A 13 -7.31 13.86 3.51
CA ASP A 13 -8.34 14.78 3.06
C ASP A 13 -9.40 15.07 4.14
N GLN A 14 -10.45 15.81 3.78
CA GLN A 14 -11.52 16.20 4.70
C GLN A 14 -12.40 15.03 5.14
N ASP A 15 -12.42 13.94 4.37
CA ASP A 15 -13.21 12.72 4.64
C ASP A 15 -12.36 11.64 5.34
N ASN A 16 -11.19 12.03 5.86
CA ASN A 16 -10.19 11.17 6.47
C ASN A 16 -9.68 10.05 5.53
N VAL A 17 -9.59 10.34 4.24
CA VAL A 17 -8.96 9.47 3.25
C VAL A 17 -7.47 9.81 3.21
N LEU A 18 -6.64 8.80 3.50
CA LEU A 18 -5.20 8.90 3.34
C LEU A 18 -4.82 8.68 1.86
N ILE A 19 -4.31 9.74 1.24
CA ILE A 19 -3.86 9.76 -0.15
C ILE A 19 -2.33 9.79 -0.18
N LEU A 20 -1.74 8.81 -0.85
CA LEU A 20 -0.32 8.70 -1.09
C LEU A 20 -0.03 8.93 -2.57
N SER A 21 1.00 9.71 -2.87
CA SER A 21 1.41 10.00 -4.24
C SER A 21 2.91 10.24 -4.36
N ASN A 22 3.36 10.44 -5.59
CA ASN A 22 4.70 10.88 -5.92
C ASN A 22 4.73 12.41 -6.15
N SER A 23 5.76 13.11 -5.66
CA SER A 23 5.94 14.56 -5.80
C SER A 23 6.39 15.03 -7.19
N GLU A 24 6.95 14.15 -8.03
CA GLU A 24 7.38 14.44 -9.39
C GLU A 24 6.17 14.62 -10.32
N GLU A 25 5.98 15.81 -10.91
CA GLU A 25 4.96 16.08 -11.93
C GLU A 25 5.10 15.15 -13.15
N ASN A 26 4.24 14.14 -13.26
CA ASN A 26 4.20 13.15 -14.33
C ASN A 26 2.74 12.75 -14.62
N PRO A 27 2.19 12.91 -15.83
CA PRO A 27 0.80 12.56 -16.13
C PRO A 27 0.36 11.14 -15.73
N GLU A 28 1.30 10.21 -15.53
CA GLU A 28 1.06 8.87 -14.95
C GLU A 28 1.53 8.78 -13.48
N HIS A 29 0.97 9.61 -12.61
CA HIS A 29 1.29 9.56 -11.18
C HIS A 29 0.73 8.30 -10.52
N PRO A 30 1.55 7.53 -9.76
CA PRO A 30 1.01 6.52 -8.86
C PRO A 30 0.20 7.20 -7.76
N LEU A 31 -1.02 6.74 -7.54
CA LEU A 31 -1.86 7.18 -6.43
C LEU A 31 -2.31 5.98 -5.62
N LEU A 32 -2.26 6.09 -4.30
CA LEU A 32 -2.84 5.10 -3.40
C LEU A 32 -3.73 5.84 -2.39
N ALA A 33 -5.03 5.60 -2.44
CA ALA A 33 -5.99 6.12 -1.50
C ALA A 33 -6.43 5.03 -0.52
N MET A 34 -6.55 5.37 0.75
CA MET A 34 -7.08 4.48 1.80
C MET A 34 -8.11 5.19 2.64
N SER A 35 -9.23 4.52 2.92
CA SER A 35 -10.26 5.01 3.84
C SER A 35 -10.67 3.92 4.81
N ARG A 36 -11.07 4.33 6.03
CA ARG A 36 -11.60 3.42 7.04
C ARG A 36 -13.11 3.24 6.84
N GLU A 37 -13.54 2.00 6.66
CA GLU A 37 -14.96 1.64 6.52
C GLU A 37 -15.36 0.62 7.60
N GLY A 38 -15.66 1.10 8.81
CA GLY A 38 -16.00 0.24 9.94
C GLY A 38 -14.83 -0.69 10.30
N SER A 39 -14.97 -2.01 10.06
CA SER A 39 -13.90 -2.99 10.30
C SER A 39 -12.95 -3.20 9.11
N PHE A 40 -13.19 -2.54 7.98
CA PHE A 40 -12.37 -2.64 6.78
C PHE A 40 -11.55 -1.38 6.49
N ILE A 41 -10.50 -1.55 5.70
CA ILE A 41 -9.81 -0.49 4.96
C ILE A 41 -10.18 -0.66 3.49
N SER A 42 -10.81 0.34 2.91
CA SER A 42 -10.92 0.47 1.47
C SER A 42 -9.59 0.99 0.96
N LEU A 43 -9.00 0.34 -0.03
CA LEU A 43 -7.73 0.71 -0.63
C LEU A 43 -7.92 0.75 -2.14
N SER A 44 -7.61 1.89 -2.75
CA SER A 44 -7.50 2.02 -4.20
C SER A 44 -6.06 2.37 -4.54
N ALA A 45 -5.43 1.60 -5.42
CA ALA A 45 -4.16 1.96 -6.01
C ALA A 45 -4.36 2.15 -7.51
N SER A 46 -3.88 3.25 -8.08
CA SER A 46 -4.00 3.56 -9.49
C SER A 46 -2.67 4.01 -10.11
N PHE A 47 -2.54 3.75 -11.39
CA PHE A 47 -1.42 4.18 -12.22
C PHE A 47 -1.92 4.38 -13.65
N GLY A 48 -2.01 5.65 -14.08
CA GLY A 48 -2.63 6.00 -15.35
C GLY A 48 -4.09 5.48 -15.42
N PRO A 49 -4.50 4.75 -16.49
CA PRO A 49 -5.87 4.28 -16.65
C PRO A 49 -6.20 3.01 -15.85
N LEU A 50 -5.24 2.45 -15.10
CA LEU A 50 -5.40 1.20 -14.38
C LEU A 50 -5.61 1.44 -12.88
N GLU A 51 -6.52 0.67 -12.29
CA GLU A 51 -6.83 0.72 -10.86
C GLU A 51 -6.99 -0.70 -10.28
N VAL A 52 -6.50 -0.88 -9.06
CA VAL A 52 -6.75 -2.05 -8.22
C VAL A 52 -7.37 -1.56 -6.92
N ALA A 53 -8.65 -1.88 -6.74
CA ALA A 53 -9.36 -1.64 -5.50
C ALA A 53 -9.43 -2.92 -4.65
N LEU A 54 -9.12 -2.80 -3.38
CA LEU A 54 -9.14 -3.88 -2.39
C LEU A 54 -9.93 -3.41 -1.16
N ARG A 55 -10.62 -4.37 -0.52
CA ARG A 55 -11.24 -4.16 0.79
C ARG A 55 -10.61 -5.12 1.77
N LEU A 56 -9.77 -4.58 2.66
CA LEU A 56 -8.92 -5.34 3.57
C LEU A 56 -9.51 -5.29 4.97
N ARG A 57 -9.42 -6.38 5.75
CA ARG A 57 -9.70 -6.31 7.19
C ARG A 57 -8.61 -5.47 7.86
N ALA A 58 -9.00 -4.42 8.58
CA ALA A 58 -8.00 -3.54 9.19
C ALA A 58 -7.18 -4.24 10.25
N ASP A 59 -7.81 -5.04 11.11
CA ASP A 59 -7.10 -5.77 12.17
C ASP A 59 -6.04 -6.72 11.59
N ASP A 60 -6.27 -7.23 10.37
CA ASP A 60 -5.29 -8.05 9.66
C ASP A 60 -4.18 -7.17 9.08
N LEU A 61 -4.50 -6.03 8.49
CA LEU A 61 -3.51 -5.09 7.96
C LEU A 61 -2.59 -4.54 9.06
N LEU A 62 -3.17 -4.00 10.13
CA LEU A 62 -2.49 -3.47 11.31
C LEU A 62 -1.55 -4.49 11.93
N ARG A 63 -2.08 -5.66 12.29
CA ARG A 63 -1.31 -6.75 12.90
C ARG A 63 -0.14 -7.21 12.02
N ARG A 64 -0.28 -7.13 10.69
CA ARG A 64 0.81 -7.50 9.78
C ARG A 64 1.87 -6.41 9.72
N ILE A 65 1.47 -5.14 9.64
CA ILE A 65 2.39 -3.98 9.64
C ILE A 65 3.21 -3.95 10.94
N GLU A 66 2.57 -4.10 12.10
CA GLU A 66 3.25 -4.12 13.42
C GLU A 66 4.32 -5.22 13.54
N ARG A 67 4.17 -6.31 12.79
CA ARG A 67 5.08 -7.47 12.82
C ARG A 67 6.07 -7.48 11.66
N LEU A 68 6.09 -6.44 10.84
CA LEU A 68 7.10 -6.31 9.80
C LEU A 68 8.44 -5.98 10.45
N HIS A 69 9.46 -6.73 10.05
CA HIS A 69 10.84 -6.42 10.36
C HIS A 69 11.59 -6.17 9.06
N PRO A 70 12.57 -5.26 9.04
CA PRO A 70 13.44 -5.05 7.90
C PRO A 70 14.09 -6.38 7.49
N VAL A 71 13.98 -6.73 6.22
CA VAL A 71 14.54 -7.95 5.65
C VAL A 71 15.49 -7.60 4.53
N ALA A 72 16.62 -8.32 4.48
CA ALA A 72 17.55 -8.20 3.36
C ALA A 72 16.91 -8.80 2.10
N GLY A 73 16.68 -7.95 1.10
CA GLY A 73 16.08 -8.33 -0.18
C GLY A 73 14.55 -8.22 -0.24
N LEU A 74 14.02 -8.11 -1.46
CA LEU A 74 12.59 -7.92 -1.75
C LEU A 74 11.73 -9.20 -1.63
N ALA A 75 12.23 -10.21 -0.90
CA ALA A 75 11.70 -11.58 -0.96
C ALA A 75 10.59 -11.87 0.07
N THR A 76 10.56 -11.16 1.20
CA THR A 76 9.70 -11.52 2.34
C THR A 76 8.57 -10.52 2.57
N THR A 77 7.64 -10.47 1.61
CA THR A 77 6.37 -9.73 1.79
C THR A 77 5.32 -10.59 2.51
N ARG A 78 4.61 -10.01 3.48
CA ARG A 78 3.40 -10.60 4.08
C ARG A 78 2.18 -10.22 3.22
N GLN A 79 1.20 -11.11 3.10
CA GLN A 79 -0.01 -10.85 2.33
C GLN A 79 -1.20 -10.56 3.25
N VAL A 80 -2.02 -9.59 2.87
CA VAL A 80 -3.33 -9.27 3.47
C VAL A 80 -4.37 -9.30 2.35
N GLY A 81 -5.42 -10.11 2.51
CA GLY A 81 -6.45 -10.32 1.49
C GLY A 81 -6.70 -11.80 1.23
N THR A 82 -7.14 -12.12 0.01
CA THR A 82 -7.40 -13.49 -0.45
C THR A 82 -6.25 -14.02 -1.31
N ALA A 83 -6.30 -15.29 -1.71
CA ALA A 83 -5.32 -15.86 -2.62
C ALA A 83 -5.28 -15.14 -3.99
N ASN A 84 -6.41 -14.58 -4.43
CA ASN A 84 -6.56 -13.98 -5.76
C ASN A 84 -6.53 -12.45 -5.76
N SER A 85 -6.77 -11.81 -4.60
CA SER A 85 -6.77 -10.35 -4.46
C SER A 85 -6.19 -9.99 -3.11
N PHE A 86 -4.98 -9.44 -3.09
CA PHE A 86 -4.26 -9.14 -1.86
C PHE A 86 -3.34 -7.94 -2.03
N ILE A 87 -2.94 -7.36 -0.90
CA ILE A 87 -1.77 -6.49 -0.83
C ILE A 87 -0.60 -7.25 -0.20
N ALA A 88 0.53 -7.28 -0.90
CA ALA A 88 1.79 -7.76 -0.33
C ALA A 88 2.56 -6.58 0.28
N ILE A 89 2.85 -6.66 1.56
CA ILE A 89 3.53 -5.63 2.35
C ILE A 89 4.88 -6.12 2.88
N GLY A 90 5.88 -5.25 2.97
CA GLY A 90 7.19 -5.58 3.51
C GLY A 90 8.01 -4.35 3.84
N ILE A 91 9.07 -4.51 4.64
CA ILE A 91 10.00 -3.43 4.95
C ILE A 91 11.36 -3.75 4.35
N THR A 92 11.91 -2.81 3.59
CA THR A 92 13.26 -2.89 3.06
C THR A 92 14.31 -2.63 4.14
N SER A 93 15.58 -2.93 3.86
CA SER A 93 16.69 -2.67 4.80
C SER A 93 16.91 -1.19 5.13
N ASP A 94 16.42 -0.27 4.28
CA ASP A 94 16.41 1.18 4.51
C ASP A 94 15.09 1.68 5.13
N ASN A 95 14.34 0.77 5.77
CA ASN A 95 13.09 1.00 6.49
C ASN A 95 11.93 1.59 5.65
N ARG A 96 11.95 1.42 4.33
CA ARG A 96 10.83 1.82 3.48
C ARG A 96 9.76 0.75 3.41
N LEU A 97 8.50 1.17 3.39
CA LEU A 97 7.37 0.26 3.23
C LEU A 97 7.18 -0.06 1.76
N VAL A 98 7.19 -1.34 1.43
CA VAL A 98 6.82 -1.87 0.13
C VAL A 98 5.35 -2.23 0.17
N LEU A 99 4.58 -1.72 -0.79
CA LEU A 99 3.15 -1.99 -0.96
C LEU A 99 2.91 -2.57 -2.35
N ARG A 100 2.27 -3.74 -2.41
CA ARG A 100 2.04 -4.46 -3.68
C ARG A 100 0.61 -4.96 -3.82
N PRO A 101 -0.36 -4.09 -4.08
CA PRO A 101 -1.72 -4.48 -4.45
C PRO A 101 -1.65 -5.38 -5.69
N THR A 102 -2.24 -6.57 -5.59
CA THR A 102 -2.11 -7.64 -6.58
C THR A 102 -3.45 -8.30 -6.82
N ILE A 103 -3.81 -8.45 -8.10
CA ILE A 103 -4.88 -9.32 -8.58
C ILE A 103 -4.24 -10.45 -9.37
N VAL A 104 -4.55 -11.69 -9.00
CA VAL A 104 -4.09 -12.92 -9.67
C VAL A 104 -5.15 -13.37 -10.68
N ALA A 105 -4.72 -13.68 -11.89
CA ALA A 105 -5.54 -14.26 -12.95
C ALA A 105 -5.41 -15.79 -13.00
N ASP A 106 -6.30 -16.44 -13.75
CA ASP A 106 -6.48 -17.90 -13.85
C ASP A 106 -5.25 -18.69 -14.36
N ALA A 107 -4.34 -18.06 -15.11
CA ALA A 107 -3.18 -18.69 -15.73
C ALA A 107 -1.82 -18.17 -15.24
N SER A 108 -1.65 -17.97 -13.92
CA SER A 108 -0.43 -17.43 -13.26
C SER A 108 -0.09 -15.97 -13.58
N GLY A 109 -0.86 -15.33 -14.47
CA GLY A 109 -0.83 -13.91 -14.71
C GLY A 109 -1.20 -13.14 -13.44
N LYS A 110 -0.61 -11.95 -13.28
CA LYS A 110 -1.02 -11.04 -12.21
C LYS A 110 -0.88 -9.61 -12.67
N LEU A 111 -1.82 -8.79 -12.22
CA LEU A 111 -1.68 -7.35 -12.24
C LEU A 111 -1.18 -6.91 -10.87
N THR A 112 -0.05 -6.22 -10.82
CA THR A 112 0.58 -5.80 -9.56
C THR A 112 1.16 -4.41 -9.70
N PHE A 113 0.74 -3.49 -8.83
CA PHE A 113 1.47 -2.25 -8.62
C PHE A 113 2.63 -2.49 -7.67
N ASN A 114 3.83 -2.03 -8.02
CA ASN A 114 5.01 -2.14 -7.17
C ASN A 114 5.29 -0.76 -6.60
N LEU A 115 4.81 -0.51 -5.39
CA LEU A 115 4.91 0.78 -4.73
C LEU A 115 5.92 0.67 -3.57
N VAL A 116 6.65 1.74 -3.33
CA VAL A 116 7.55 1.87 -2.17
C VAL A 116 7.40 3.26 -1.59
N THR A 117 7.30 3.37 -0.27
CA THR A 117 7.17 4.67 0.39
C THR A 117 8.53 5.24 0.75
N THR A 118 8.60 6.53 1.07
CA THR A 118 9.68 7.02 1.94
C THR A 118 9.47 6.55 3.38
N GLN A 119 10.50 6.67 4.24
CA GLN A 119 10.33 6.42 5.68
C GLN A 119 9.28 7.34 6.29
N LYS A 120 9.26 8.61 5.88
CA LYS A 120 8.31 9.61 6.36
C LYS A 120 6.88 9.15 6.07
N VAL A 121 6.58 8.86 4.81
CA VAL A 121 5.25 8.37 4.39
C VAL A 121 4.89 7.05 5.08
N TYR A 122 5.87 6.17 5.34
CA TYR A 122 5.60 4.96 6.11
C TYR A 122 5.08 5.29 7.52
N ASN A 123 5.73 6.21 8.23
CA ASN A 123 5.27 6.63 9.56
C ASN A 123 3.87 7.25 9.49
N ASP A 124 3.63 8.10 8.49
CA ASP A 124 2.31 8.73 8.29
C ASP A 124 1.19 7.67 8.10
N ILE A 125 1.48 6.58 7.36
CA ILE A 125 0.55 5.45 7.21
C ILE A 125 0.29 4.74 8.54
N VAL A 126 1.34 4.48 9.31
CA VAL A 126 1.22 3.79 10.61
C VAL A 126 0.40 4.64 11.59
N ASP A 127 0.66 5.94 11.62
CA ASP A 127 -0.05 6.88 12.50
C ASP A 127 -1.53 6.97 12.13
N TRP A 128 -1.85 7.05 10.83
CA TRP A 128 -3.24 7.05 10.33
C TRP A 128 -3.96 5.73 10.62
N LEU A 129 -3.30 4.58 10.42
CA LEU A 129 -3.90 3.27 10.69
C LEU A 129 -4.21 3.06 12.17
N ASN A 130 -3.39 3.61 13.07
CA ASN A 130 -3.62 3.54 14.51
C ASN A 130 -4.66 4.56 15.00
N ASN A 131 -4.86 5.68 14.28
CA ASN A 131 -5.78 6.75 14.64
C ASN A 131 -6.74 7.13 13.48
N PRO A 132 -7.59 6.20 13.01
CA PRO A 132 -8.43 6.43 11.83
C PRO A 132 -9.67 7.34 12.11
N GLU A 133 -9.71 8.04 13.24
CA GLU A 133 -10.76 9.02 13.60
C GLU A 133 -10.19 10.42 13.88
N ALA A 134 -8.86 10.61 13.75
CA ALA A 134 -8.17 11.87 14.02
C ALA A 134 -8.11 12.79 12.80
#